data_AF-A0A496UAS3-F1
#
_entry.id   AF-A0A496UAS3-F1
#
_cell.length_a   1.000
_cell.length_b   1.000
_cell.length_c   1.000
_cell.angle_alpha   90.00
_cell.angle_beta   90.00
_cell.angle_gamma   90.00
#
_symmetry.space_group_name_H-M   'P 1'
#
loop_
_entity.id
_entity.type
_entity.pdbx_description
1 polymer ?
#
loop_
_entity_poly.entity_id
_entity_poly.type
_entity_poly.pdbx_seq_one_letter_code
_entity_poly.pdbx_strand_id
1 'polypeptide(L)'
;MASTDWQAGGPLHCPITDSPEWEQLLVTYSLPLQGLVPWLPCCGLLEKHCLLKAAEVKRKDVLSQNIFAVTKGLESAITTEHYSRYDGLLQRLDPRVKLATFAVLTAAVSFTESLAVLAVMLILVPLPGILSGIRPGFLLKRILLFIPVFTAVIAIPALFITKGDPLLSVGGHTIVTVQGAKTAAFLVLRVTDSLSLGALLVLTTPWTKLLATFRWFRIPSLFVSILSMTYRYIFVLLHTVNNMFLARKSRTPGTLTAKENRKWLGHTLAATMVKSLHISEQVYSAMLSRGYRDDRLTITRFKLHHRDLLWLLFASTVLTLSVWTG
;
A
#
# COMPACT_ATOMS: atom_id res chain seq x y z
N MET A 1 54.59 -15.82 49.14
CA MET A 1 54.54 -14.99 50.36
C MET A 1 53.29 -14.14 50.31
N ALA A 2 52.62 -13.98 51.46
CA ALA A 2 51.38 -13.24 51.74
C ALA A 2 50.05 -13.99 51.54
N SER A 3 49.66 -14.62 52.66
CA SER A 3 48.32 -14.91 53.19
C SER A 3 47.33 -13.74 53.11
N THR A 4 46.02 -14.02 53.12
CA THR A 4 45.09 -13.79 54.27
C THR A 4 43.61 -13.98 53.89
N ASP A 5 42.92 -14.81 54.68
CA ASP A 5 41.60 -14.62 55.29
C ASP A 5 40.36 -14.26 54.45
N TRP A 6 39.48 -15.25 54.30
CA TRP A 6 38.06 -15.07 54.01
C TRP A 6 37.29 -14.80 55.31
N GLN A 7 36.95 -13.54 55.57
CA GLN A 7 35.92 -13.16 56.53
C GLN A 7 34.59 -12.89 55.82
N ALA A 8 33.53 -13.42 56.43
CA ALA A 8 32.14 -13.31 56.00
C ALA A 8 31.58 -11.89 56.16
N GLY A 9 30.75 -11.45 55.20
CA GLY A 9 29.81 -10.34 55.35
C GLY A 9 29.93 -9.22 54.30
N GLY A 10 29.23 -9.34 53.17
CA GLY A 10 29.06 -8.28 52.17
C GLY A 10 28.07 -8.68 51.06
N PRO A 11 27.33 -7.74 50.44
CA PRO A 11 26.26 -8.06 49.50
C PRO A 11 26.81 -8.79 48.26
N LEU A 12 26.14 -9.89 47.90
CA LEU A 12 26.47 -10.78 46.78
C LEU A 12 26.69 -10.00 45.47
N HIS A 13 27.95 -9.81 45.10
CA HIS A 13 28.36 -9.31 43.79
C HIS A 13 28.35 -10.51 42.82
N CYS A 14 27.45 -10.51 41.84
CA CYS A 14 27.36 -11.58 40.86
C CYS A 14 28.26 -11.24 39.65
N PRO A 15 29.27 -12.07 39.28
CA PRO A 15 30.29 -11.72 38.30
C PRO A 15 29.83 -11.86 36.82
N ILE A 16 28.52 -11.90 36.57
CA ILE A 16 27.96 -12.22 35.23
C ILE A 16 27.63 -10.96 34.41
N THR A 17 27.68 -9.76 35.00
CA THR A 17 27.23 -8.52 34.33
C THR A 17 28.25 -7.84 33.41
N ASP A 18 29.51 -8.28 33.36
CA ASP A 18 30.58 -7.51 32.69
C ASP A 18 31.18 -8.12 31.41
N SER A 19 30.63 -9.20 30.85
CA SER A 19 31.10 -9.72 29.55
C SER A 19 30.11 -9.41 28.40
N PRO A 20 30.56 -8.79 27.27
CA PRO A 20 29.72 -8.43 26.13
C PRO A 20 29.17 -9.63 25.32
N GLU A 21 29.48 -10.87 25.71
CA GLU A 21 29.02 -12.09 25.03
C GLU A 21 27.56 -12.49 25.36
N TRP A 22 26.98 -12.00 26.46
CA TRP A 22 25.60 -12.36 26.85
C TRP A 22 24.53 -11.79 25.92
N GLU A 23 24.81 -10.67 25.23
CA GLU A 23 23.90 -10.08 24.24
C GLU A 23 23.77 -10.97 22.98
N GLN A 24 24.82 -11.73 22.62
CA GLN A 24 24.78 -12.63 21.47
C GLN A 24 24.02 -13.92 21.76
N LEU A 25 24.09 -14.43 23.00
CA LEU A 25 23.38 -15.66 23.38
C LEU A 25 21.84 -15.50 23.39
N LEU A 26 21.33 -14.31 23.73
CA LEU A 26 19.89 -14.02 23.74
C LEU A 26 19.28 -13.87 22.32
N VAL A 27 20.07 -13.51 21.31
CA VAL A 27 19.59 -13.37 19.93
C VAL A 27 19.57 -14.71 19.19
N THR A 28 20.40 -15.68 19.62
CA THR A 28 20.68 -16.88 18.80
C THR A 28 19.89 -18.13 19.21
N TYR A 29 19.39 -18.23 20.46
CA TYR A 29 18.64 -19.40 20.92
C TYR A 29 17.18 -19.08 21.27
N SER A 30 16.32 -19.13 20.25
CA SER A 30 14.91 -19.47 20.43
C SER A 30 14.78 -20.97 20.74
N LEU A 31 14.97 -21.40 21.99
CA LEU A 31 14.60 -22.75 22.42
C LEU A 31 13.98 -22.76 23.83
N PRO A 32 13.02 -23.66 24.09
CA PRO A 32 12.30 -23.72 25.35
C PRO A 32 13.22 -24.35 26.41
N LEU A 33 13.59 -23.57 27.42
CA LEU A 33 14.26 -24.07 28.61
C LEU A 33 13.24 -24.81 29.51
N GLN A 34 12.86 -26.02 29.11
CA GLN A 34 12.32 -27.04 30.01
C GLN A 34 13.40 -28.10 30.21
N GLY A 35 14.14 -27.97 31.31
CA GLY A 35 15.08 -29.01 31.75
C GLY A 35 16.53 -28.62 31.61
N LEU A 36 17.01 -27.74 32.50
CA LEU A 36 18.29 -27.92 33.17
C LEU A 36 18.34 -26.96 34.37
N VAL A 37 18.93 -27.43 35.48
CA VAL A 37 19.30 -26.70 36.72
C VAL A 37 18.29 -26.74 37.89
N PRO A 38 18.47 -27.67 38.86
CA PRO A 38 17.70 -27.73 40.12
C PRO A 38 18.24 -26.88 41.30
N TRP A 39 19.18 -25.96 41.11
CA TRP A 39 19.95 -25.38 42.25
C TRP A 39 20.11 -23.85 42.27
N LEU A 40 19.07 -23.06 41.97
CA LEU A 40 19.08 -21.62 42.28
C LEU A 40 17.78 -21.14 42.95
N PRO A 41 17.79 -20.81 44.26
CA PRO A 41 16.66 -20.21 44.96
C PRO A 41 16.38 -18.73 44.58
N CYS A 42 17.17 -18.13 43.68
CA CYS A 42 17.08 -16.71 43.33
C CYS A 42 16.27 -16.38 42.05
N CYS A 43 15.61 -17.37 41.43
CA CYS A 43 15.05 -17.20 40.07
C CYS A 43 13.74 -16.37 39.99
N GLY A 44 13.00 -16.19 41.10
CA GLY A 44 11.68 -15.55 41.06
C GLY A 44 11.66 -14.03 40.86
N LEU A 45 12.74 -13.32 41.22
CA LEU A 45 12.80 -11.85 41.10
C LEU A 45 13.40 -11.38 39.77
N LEU A 46 14.27 -12.20 39.18
CA LEU A 46 14.90 -11.95 37.89
C LEU A 46 13.90 -12.14 36.74
N GLU A 47 13.02 -13.14 36.86
CA GLU A 47 11.98 -13.42 35.86
C GLU A 47 11.01 -12.24 35.71
N LYS A 48 10.58 -11.62 36.82
CA LYS A 48 9.69 -10.45 36.78
C LYS A 48 10.37 -9.21 36.20
N HIS A 49 11.64 -8.94 36.55
CA HIS A 49 12.38 -7.81 35.98
C HIS A 49 12.69 -8.00 34.50
N CYS A 50 13.00 -9.23 34.07
CA CYS A 50 13.27 -9.55 32.69
C CYS A 50 11.97 -9.51 31.84
N LEU A 51 10.85 -10.01 32.38
CA LEU A 51 9.53 -9.92 31.74
C LEU A 51 9.01 -8.48 31.68
N LEU A 52 9.26 -7.65 32.69
CA LEU A 52 8.92 -6.22 32.66
C LEU A 52 9.76 -5.46 31.63
N LYS A 53 11.07 -5.70 31.55
CA LYS A 53 11.92 -5.14 30.49
C LYS A 53 11.51 -5.62 29.10
N ALA A 54 11.19 -6.91 28.93
CA ALA A 54 10.70 -7.46 27.67
C ALA A 54 9.32 -6.89 27.28
N ALA A 55 8.45 -6.61 28.25
CA ALA A 55 7.18 -5.94 28.03
C ALA A 55 7.35 -4.44 27.72
N GLU A 56 8.36 -3.78 28.27
CA GLU A 56 8.73 -2.39 27.94
C GLU A 56 9.32 -2.27 26.53
N VAL A 57 10.17 -3.23 26.13
CA VAL A 57 10.69 -3.38 24.76
C VAL A 57 9.58 -3.67 23.75
N LYS A 58 8.45 -4.24 24.20
CA LYS A 58 7.26 -4.48 23.37
C LYS A 58 6.37 -3.23 23.18
N ARG A 59 6.74 -2.08 23.75
CA ARG A 59 6.15 -0.79 23.36
C ARG A 59 6.77 -0.39 22.03
N LYS A 60 6.19 -0.86 20.92
CA LYS A 60 6.62 -0.49 19.56
C LYS A 60 6.78 1.03 19.49
N ASP A 61 8.03 1.47 19.42
CA ASP A 61 8.35 2.88 19.35
C ASP A 61 7.69 3.47 18.10
N VAL A 62 6.95 4.57 18.25
CA VAL A 62 6.17 5.20 17.17
C VAL A 62 7.09 5.52 15.97
N LEU A 63 8.36 5.80 16.24
CA LEU A 63 9.39 5.99 15.23
C LEU A 63 9.63 4.74 14.37
N SER A 64 9.76 3.57 15.00
CA SER A 64 9.95 2.29 14.30
C SER A 64 8.75 1.94 13.43
N GLN A 65 7.54 2.29 13.88
CA GLN A 65 6.31 2.07 13.13
C GLN A 65 6.21 2.98 11.90
N ASN A 66 6.61 4.24 12.02
CA ASN A 66 6.67 5.17 10.89
C ASN A 66 7.73 4.77 9.86
N ILE A 67 8.91 4.33 10.30
CA ILE A 67 9.94 3.79 9.41
C ILE A 67 9.40 2.58 8.66
N PHE A 68 8.79 1.63 9.37
CA PHE A 68 8.20 0.44 8.75
C PHE A 68 7.08 0.80 7.77
N ALA A 69 6.26 1.82 8.05
CA ALA A 69 5.23 2.28 7.13
C ALA A 69 5.82 2.89 5.85
N VAL A 70 6.87 3.70 5.98
CA VAL A 70 7.58 4.33 4.86
C VAL A 70 8.27 3.27 3.99
N THR A 71 9.01 2.34 4.60
CA THR A 71 9.70 1.27 3.86
C THR A 71 8.71 0.32 3.19
N LYS A 72 7.64 -0.08 3.88
CA LYS A 72 6.58 -0.91 3.30
C LYS A 72 5.86 -0.19 2.16
N GLY A 73 5.65 1.13 2.27
CA GLY A 73 5.07 1.95 1.20
C GLY A 73 5.97 1.99 -0.04
N LEU A 74 7.28 2.17 0.16
CA LEU A 74 8.28 2.14 -0.91
C LEU A 74 8.33 0.75 -1.59
N GLU A 75 8.37 -0.31 -0.78
CA GLU A 75 8.38 -1.69 -1.28
C GLU A 75 7.09 -1.99 -2.07
N SER A 76 5.93 -1.55 -1.60
CA SER A 76 4.65 -1.73 -2.29
C SER A 76 4.60 -0.99 -3.63
N ALA A 77 5.18 0.22 -3.69
CA ALA A 77 5.27 0.99 -4.93
C ALA A 77 6.25 0.35 -5.93
N ILE A 78 7.42 -0.09 -5.46
CA ILE A 78 8.44 -0.77 -6.30
C ILE A 78 7.93 -2.12 -6.79
N THR A 79 7.29 -2.93 -5.92
CA THR A 79 6.74 -4.23 -6.30
C THR A 79 5.64 -4.09 -7.35
N THR A 80 4.75 -3.09 -7.22
CA THR A 80 3.72 -2.81 -8.23
C THR A 80 4.35 -2.45 -9.58
N GLU A 81 5.37 -1.59 -9.59
CA GLU A 81 6.13 -1.25 -10.80
C GLU A 81 6.85 -2.50 -11.37
N HIS A 82 7.39 -3.37 -10.52
CA HIS A 82 8.05 -4.59 -10.94
C HIS A 82 7.08 -5.58 -11.60
N TYR A 83 5.89 -5.79 -11.02
CA TYR A 83 4.84 -6.63 -11.62
C TYR A 83 4.42 -6.11 -13.00
N SER A 84 4.34 -4.79 -13.19
CA SER A 84 3.96 -4.18 -14.48
C SER A 84 4.98 -4.40 -15.61
N ARG A 85 6.21 -4.80 -15.29
CA ARG A 85 7.31 -5.05 -16.24
C ARG A 85 7.45 -6.51 -16.67
N TYR A 86 6.71 -7.43 -16.07
CA TYR A 86 6.69 -8.82 -16.53
C TYR A 86 6.05 -8.94 -17.93
N ASP A 87 6.39 -10.02 -18.63
CA ASP A 87 5.84 -10.37 -19.93
C ASP A 87 4.50 -11.10 -19.77
N GLY A 88 3.40 -10.34 -19.80
CA GLY A 88 2.04 -10.86 -19.79
C GLY A 88 1.24 -10.41 -21.02
N LEU A 89 0.18 -11.16 -21.36
CA LEU A 89 -0.69 -10.86 -22.50
C LEU A 89 -1.29 -9.45 -22.41
N LEU A 90 -1.71 -9.03 -21.20
CA LEU A 90 -2.21 -7.67 -20.98
C LEU A 90 -1.10 -6.63 -20.96
N GLN A 91 0.11 -6.97 -20.53
CA GLN A 91 1.24 -6.02 -20.44
C GLN A 91 1.81 -5.65 -21.80
N ARG A 92 1.61 -6.50 -22.81
CA ARG A 92 2.02 -6.27 -24.21
C ARG A 92 1.09 -5.36 -25.00
N LEU A 93 -0.14 -5.13 -24.53
CA LEU A 93 -1.08 -4.23 -25.16
C LEU A 93 -0.58 -2.78 -25.12
N ASP A 94 -0.91 -2.02 -26.17
CA ASP A 94 -0.58 -0.60 -26.24
C ASP A 94 -1.30 0.17 -25.10
N PRO A 95 -0.58 0.99 -24.31
CA PRO A 95 -1.15 1.71 -23.16
C PRO A 95 -2.35 2.62 -23.50
N ARG A 96 -2.40 3.17 -24.72
CA ARG A 96 -3.49 4.04 -25.20
C ARG A 96 -4.79 3.28 -25.34
N VAL A 97 -4.72 2.14 -26.03
CA VAL A 97 -5.86 1.26 -26.26
C VAL A 97 -6.32 0.67 -24.94
N LYS A 98 -5.38 0.25 -24.10
CA LYS A 98 -5.68 -0.23 -22.75
C LYS A 98 -6.46 0.80 -21.94
N LEU A 99 -5.98 2.05 -21.86
CA LEU A 99 -6.65 3.10 -21.09
C LEU A 99 -8.06 3.38 -21.64
N ALA A 100 -8.22 3.40 -22.97
CA ALA A 100 -9.54 3.50 -23.60
C ALA A 100 -10.46 2.32 -23.24
N THR A 101 -9.95 1.08 -23.27
CA THR A 101 -10.75 -0.11 -22.91
C THR A 101 -11.19 -0.10 -21.46
N PHE A 102 -10.31 0.27 -20.52
CA PHE A 102 -10.70 0.38 -19.11
C PHE A 102 -11.72 1.49 -18.90
N ALA A 103 -11.59 2.64 -19.57
CA ALA A 103 -12.58 3.72 -19.51
C ALA A 103 -13.95 3.26 -20.04
N VAL A 104 -13.98 2.54 -21.17
CA VAL A 104 -15.20 1.96 -21.75
C VAL A 104 -15.84 0.94 -20.81
N LEU A 105 -15.05 0.04 -20.20
CA LEU A 105 -15.56 -0.95 -19.24
C LEU A 105 -16.11 -0.29 -17.97
N THR A 106 -15.45 0.75 -17.44
CA THR A 106 -15.96 1.51 -16.29
C THR A 106 -17.26 2.25 -16.63
N ALA A 107 -17.38 2.78 -17.85
CA ALA A 107 -18.64 3.34 -18.33
C ALA A 107 -19.73 2.26 -18.43
N ALA A 108 -19.42 1.07 -18.93
CA ALA A 108 -20.36 -0.05 -19.03
C ALA A 108 -20.93 -0.44 -17.64
N VAL A 109 -20.06 -0.54 -16.63
CA VAL A 109 -20.46 -0.81 -15.24
C VAL A 109 -21.36 0.30 -14.70
N SER A 110 -21.11 1.55 -15.07
CA SER A 110 -21.88 2.72 -14.61
C SER A 110 -23.29 2.77 -15.21
N PHE A 111 -23.44 2.41 -16.49
CA PHE A 111 -24.73 2.41 -17.19
C PHE A 111 -25.58 1.14 -16.97
N THR A 112 -25.02 0.08 -16.39
CA THR A 112 -25.74 -1.17 -16.18
C THR A 112 -26.77 -1.04 -15.05
N GLU A 113 -28.04 -1.29 -15.35
CA GLU A 113 -29.16 -1.29 -14.38
C GLU A 113 -29.58 -2.69 -13.91
N SER A 114 -29.04 -3.76 -14.49
CA SER A 114 -29.36 -5.14 -14.14
C SER A 114 -28.34 -5.77 -13.19
N LEU A 115 -28.83 -6.34 -12.08
CA LEU A 115 -27.98 -6.97 -11.05
C LEU A 115 -27.22 -8.18 -11.60
N ALA A 116 -27.87 -8.96 -12.47
CA ALA A 116 -27.27 -10.15 -13.09
C ALA A 116 -26.05 -9.78 -13.95
N VAL A 117 -26.11 -8.69 -14.71
CA VAL A 117 -24.99 -8.25 -15.56
C VAL A 117 -23.82 -7.77 -14.72
N LEU A 118 -24.06 -7.05 -13.63
CA LEU A 118 -23.00 -6.68 -12.68
C LEU A 118 -22.33 -7.91 -12.05
N ALA A 119 -23.12 -8.92 -11.65
CA ALA A 119 -22.56 -10.17 -11.13
C ALA A 119 -21.69 -10.92 -12.17
N VAL A 120 -22.07 -10.88 -13.45
CA VAL A 120 -21.26 -11.45 -14.55
C VAL A 120 -19.99 -10.61 -14.77
N MET A 121 -20.08 -9.28 -14.75
CA MET A 121 -18.93 -8.37 -14.90
C MET A 121 -17.88 -8.59 -13.80
N LEU A 122 -18.32 -8.84 -12.57
CA LEU A 122 -17.43 -9.13 -11.45
C LEU A 122 -16.51 -10.33 -11.69
N ILE A 123 -16.97 -11.32 -12.48
CA ILE A 123 -16.18 -12.49 -12.85
C ILE A 123 -15.38 -12.23 -14.13
N LEU A 124 -15.97 -11.53 -15.09
CA LEU A 124 -15.37 -11.27 -16.41
C LEU A 124 -14.16 -10.31 -16.33
N VAL A 125 -14.22 -9.28 -15.49
CA VAL A 125 -13.17 -8.25 -15.33
C VAL A 125 -11.83 -8.81 -14.83
N PRO A 126 -11.76 -9.63 -13.76
CA PRO A 126 -10.49 -10.15 -13.26
C PRO A 126 -9.90 -11.26 -14.15
N LEU A 127 -10.71 -11.93 -14.98
CA LEU A 127 -10.31 -13.09 -15.79
C LEU A 127 -9.13 -12.81 -16.75
N PRO A 128 -9.11 -11.71 -17.52
CA PRO A 128 -7.94 -11.28 -18.29
C PRO A 128 -6.66 -11.09 -17.47
N GLY A 129 -6.79 -10.58 -16.24
CA GLY A 129 -5.67 -10.39 -15.33
C GLY A 129 -5.06 -11.70 -14.87
N ILE A 130 -5.92 -12.67 -14.55
CA ILE A 130 -5.51 -14.03 -14.15
C ILE A 130 -4.82 -14.73 -15.33
N LEU A 131 -5.41 -14.65 -16.53
CA LEU A 131 -4.82 -15.18 -17.78
C LEU A 131 -3.47 -14.53 -18.13
N SER A 132 -3.25 -13.28 -17.71
CA SER A 132 -1.99 -12.58 -17.90
C SER A 132 -0.90 -12.95 -16.88
N GLY A 133 -1.13 -13.96 -16.02
CA GLY A 133 -0.16 -14.47 -15.05
C GLY A 133 -0.11 -13.68 -13.74
N ILE A 134 -1.08 -12.80 -13.47
CA ILE A 134 -1.17 -12.09 -12.20
C ILE A 134 -1.69 -13.07 -11.14
N ARG A 135 -0.96 -13.20 -10.02
CA ARG A 135 -1.35 -14.08 -8.91
C ARG A 135 -2.76 -13.72 -8.40
N PRO A 136 -3.76 -14.61 -8.50
CA PRO A 136 -5.15 -14.30 -8.16
C PRO A 136 -5.30 -13.95 -6.68
N GLY A 137 -4.51 -14.56 -5.80
CA GLY A 137 -4.55 -14.26 -4.36
C GLY A 137 -4.14 -12.84 -3.98
N PHE A 138 -3.26 -12.19 -4.76
CA PHE A 138 -2.92 -10.78 -4.55
C PHE A 138 -4.05 -9.85 -5.00
N LEU A 139 -4.63 -10.17 -6.16
CA LEU A 139 -5.74 -9.42 -6.75
C LEU A 139 -7.00 -9.51 -5.85
N LEU A 140 -7.36 -10.72 -5.40
CA LEU A 140 -8.51 -10.95 -4.52
C LEU A 140 -8.35 -10.26 -3.16
N LYS A 141 -7.17 -10.35 -2.52
CA LYS A 141 -6.95 -9.65 -1.25
C LYS A 141 -7.06 -8.14 -1.39
N ARG A 142 -6.60 -7.58 -2.51
CA ARG A 142 -6.65 -6.14 -2.77
C ARG A 142 -8.07 -5.67 -3.10
N ILE A 143 -8.83 -6.45 -3.85
CA ILE A 143 -10.18 -6.11 -4.30
C ILE A 143 -11.21 -6.39 -3.21
N LEU A 144 -11.20 -7.57 -2.58
CA LEU A 144 -12.28 -8.03 -1.71
C LEU A 144 -12.17 -7.60 -0.24
N LEU A 145 -10.99 -7.19 0.26
CA LEU A 145 -10.81 -7.11 1.71
C LEU A 145 -11.13 -5.75 2.32
N PHE A 146 -10.64 -4.64 1.76
CA PHE A 146 -10.69 -3.35 2.46
C PHE A 146 -11.82 -2.45 1.97
N ILE A 147 -11.92 -2.28 0.65
CA ILE A 147 -12.81 -1.27 0.07
C ILE A 147 -14.27 -1.74 -0.03
N PRO A 148 -14.61 -2.95 -0.51
CA PRO A 148 -16.01 -3.36 -0.61
C PRO A 148 -16.64 -3.60 0.77
N VAL A 149 -15.85 -4.00 1.77
CA VAL A 149 -16.32 -4.08 3.16
C VAL A 149 -16.69 -2.69 3.67
N PHE A 150 -15.83 -1.70 3.44
CA PHE A 150 -16.11 -0.32 3.82
C PHE A 150 -17.33 0.24 3.08
N THR A 151 -17.44 -0.04 1.79
CA THR A 151 -18.60 0.32 0.96
C THR A 151 -19.88 -0.36 1.43
N ALA A 152 -19.82 -1.63 1.82
CA ALA A 152 -20.96 -2.35 2.38
C ALA A 152 -21.43 -1.69 3.68
N VAL A 153 -20.51 -1.29 4.56
CA VAL A 153 -20.84 -0.54 5.80
C VAL A 153 -21.54 0.79 5.47
N ILE A 154 -21.06 1.53 4.47
CA ILE A 154 -21.70 2.78 4.01
C ILE A 154 -23.06 2.52 3.36
N ALA A 155 -23.27 1.34 2.77
CA ALA A 155 -24.53 0.96 2.14
C ALA A 155 -25.60 0.52 3.17
N ILE A 156 -25.23 0.20 4.42
CA ILE A 156 -26.17 -0.25 5.46
C ILE A 156 -27.35 0.72 5.67
N PRO A 157 -27.15 2.06 5.79
CA PRO A 157 -28.26 3.01 5.93
C PRO A 157 -29.26 2.97 4.77
N ALA A 158 -28.82 2.59 3.56
CA ALA A 158 -29.70 2.50 2.40
C ALA A 158 -30.75 1.37 2.55
N LEU A 159 -30.47 0.34 3.36
CA LEU A 159 -31.44 -0.71 3.68
C LEU A 159 -32.59 -0.21 4.58
N PHE A 160 -32.35 0.81 5.40
CA PHE A 160 -33.33 1.31 6.37
C PHE A 160 -34.13 2.53 5.87
N ILE A 161 -33.53 3.36 5.00
CA ILE A 161 -34.13 4.63 4.55
C ILE A 161 -35.07 4.43 3.34
N THR A 162 -34.85 3.39 2.54
CA THR A 162 -35.62 3.16 1.32
C THR A 162 -36.97 2.53 1.65
N LYS A 163 -38.06 3.29 1.49
CA LYS A 163 -39.45 2.79 1.59
C LYS A 163 -39.71 1.79 0.46
N GLY A 164 -40.18 0.59 0.79
CA GLY A 164 -40.42 -0.49 -0.15
C GLY A 164 -41.08 -1.69 0.52
N ASP A 165 -41.23 -2.78 -0.22
CA ASP A 165 -41.88 -3.99 0.28
C ASP A 165 -41.04 -4.62 1.40
N PRO A 166 -41.63 -4.95 2.55
CA PRO A 166 -40.89 -5.52 3.67
C PRO A 166 -40.54 -6.98 3.39
N LEU A 167 -39.24 -7.29 3.37
CA LEU A 167 -38.77 -8.68 3.25
C LEU A 167 -38.84 -9.40 4.61
N LEU A 168 -38.61 -8.65 5.70
CA LEU A 168 -38.70 -9.10 7.09
C LEU A 168 -39.40 -8.02 7.91
N SER A 169 -40.60 -8.34 8.39
CA SER A 169 -41.32 -7.54 9.38
C SER A 169 -41.30 -8.30 10.70
N VAL A 170 -40.70 -7.71 11.74
CA VAL A 170 -40.77 -8.23 13.11
C VAL A 170 -41.48 -7.16 13.93
N GLY A 171 -42.68 -7.48 14.41
CA GLY A 171 -43.41 -6.63 15.36
C GLY A 171 -43.92 -5.28 14.83
N GLY A 172 -44.31 -5.20 13.55
CA GLY A 172 -44.94 -3.97 13.00
C GLY A 172 -43.97 -2.86 12.60
N HIS A 173 -42.66 -3.05 12.81
CA HIS A 173 -41.61 -2.20 12.27
C HIS A 173 -40.92 -2.88 11.09
N THR A 174 -40.88 -2.23 9.94
CA THR A 174 -40.20 -2.74 8.74
C THR A 174 -38.69 -2.55 8.88
N ILE A 175 -37.94 -3.65 9.05
CA ILE A 175 -36.50 -3.63 9.35
C ILE A 175 -35.66 -3.69 8.07
N VAL A 176 -36.11 -4.43 7.04
CA VAL A 176 -35.37 -4.61 5.79
C VAL A 176 -36.34 -4.57 4.61
N THR A 177 -36.12 -3.65 3.66
CA THR A 177 -36.89 -3.56 2.41
C THR A 177 -36.16 -4.22 1.24
N VAL A 178 -36.91 -4.86 0.33
CA VAL A 178 -36.34 -5.52 -0.87
C VAL A 178 -35.61 -4.50 -1.74
N GLN A 179 -36.21 -3.32 -1.89
CA GLN A 179 -35.67 -2.20 -2.66
C GLN A 179 -34.37 -1.66 -2.02
N GLY A 180 -34.29 -1.60 -0.68
CA GLY A 180 -33.08 -1.22 0.04
C GLY A 180 -31.94 -2.23 -0.14
N ALA A 181 -32.23 -3.53 -0.04
CA ALA A 181 -31.24 -4.58 -0.26
C ALA A 181 -30.72 -4.60 -1.71
N LYS A 182 -31.62 -4.42 -2.70
CA LYS A 182 -31.24 -4.33 -4.12
C LYS A 182 -30.31 -3.14 -4.37
N THR A 183 -30.63 -1.97 -3.81
CA THR A 183 -29.83 -0.74 -3.96
C THR A 183 -28.45 -0.89 -3.32
N ALA A 184 -28.38 -1.48 -2.12
CA ALA A 184 -27.12 -1.77 -1.45
C ALA A 184 -26.26 -2.74 -2.28
N ALA A 185 -26.86 -3.80 -2.84
CA ALA A 185 -26.17 -4.75 -3.71
C ALA A 185 -25.63 -4.10 -4.98
N PHE A 186 -26.40 -3.22 -5.64
CA PHE A 186 -25.94 -2.43 -6.78
C PHE A 186 -24.71 -1.59 -6.45
N LEU A 187 -24.75 -0.89 -5.32
CA LEU A 187 -23.66 -0.01 -4.90
C LEU A 187 -22.38 -0.84 -4.64
N VAL A 188 -22.48 -1.92 -3.87
CA VAL A 188 -21.34 -2.79 -3.55
C VAL A 188 -20.75 -3.41 -4.82
N LEU A 189 -21.58 -3.95 -5.72
CA LEU A 189 -21.11 -4.56 -6.96
C LEU A 189 -20.42 -3.53 -7.88
N ARG A 190 -21.05 -2.37 -8.13
CA ARG A 190 -20.47 -1.32 -8.99
C ARG A 190 -19.13 -0.81 -8.47
N VAL A 191 -19.01 -0.63 -7.16
CA VAL A 191 -17.76 -0.21 -6.54
C VAL A 191 -16.71 -1.32 -6.67
N THR A 192 -17.07 -2.57 -6.41
CA THR A 192 -16.14 -3.72 -6.53
C THR A 192 -15.62 -3.87 -7.96
N ASP A 193 -16.48 -3.75 -8.97
CA ASP A 193 -16.10 -3.84 -10.38
C ASP A 193 -15.18 -2.68 -10.80
N SER A 194 -15.55 -1.46 -10.44
CA SER A 194 -14.75 -0.25 -10.77
C SER A 194 -13.36 -0.32 -10.14
N LEU A 195 -13.27 -0.82 -8.92
CA LEU A 195 -11.99 -1.03 -8.23
C LEU A 195 -11.17 -2.15 -8.85
N SER A 196 -11.82 -3.24 -9.28
CA SER A 196 -11.17 -4.35 -9.97
C SER A 196 -10.51 -3.87 -11.27
N LEU A 197 -11.24 -3.07 -12.06
CA LEU A 197 -10.74 -2.43 -13.27
C LEU A 197 -9.55 -1.50 -12.98
N GLY A 198 -9.68 -0.62 -11.98
CA GLY A 198 -8.61 0.31 -11.60
C GLY A 198 -7.37 -0.41 -11.07
N ALA A 199 -7.54 -1.44 -10.23
CA ALA A 199 -6.44 -2.26 -9.73
C ALA A 199 -5.72 -2.96 -10.89
N LEU A 200 -6.46 -3.55 -11.83
CA LEU A 200 -5.89 -4.23 -12.98
C LEU A 200 -5.10 -3.27 -13.88
N LEU A 201 -5.60 -2.05 -14.10
CA LEU A 201 -4.89 -1.02 -14.86
C LEU A 201 -3.54 -0.66 -14.22
N VAL A 202 -3.53 -0.43 -12.90
CA VAL A 202 -2.33 -0.08 -12.13
C VAL A 202 -1.31 -1.22 -12.11
N LEU A 203 -1.76 -2.48 -12.04
CA LEU A 203 -0.87 -3.64 -12.06
C LEU A 203 -0.28 -3.93 -13.45
N THR A 204 -1.02 -3.64 -14.51
CA THR A 204 -0.64 -4.03 -15.88
C THR A 204 0.07 -2.92 -16.66
N THR A 205 0.10 -1.69 -16.14
CA THR A 205 0.66 -0.54 -16.86
C THR A 205 1.61 0.27 -15.97
N PRO A 206 2.90 0.39 -16.35
CA PRO A 206 3.85 1.18 -15.57
C PRO A 206 3.49 2.67 -15.64
N TRP A 207 3.81 3.40 -14.56
CA TRP A 207 3.44 4.82 -14.41
C TRP A 207 3.97 5.68 -15.56
N THR A 208 5.20 5.43 -16.00
CA THR A 208 5.84 6.14 -17.11
C THR A 208 5.08 6.01 -18.43
N LYS A 209 4.51 4.82 -18.71
CA LYS A 209 3.68 4.59 -19.91
C LYS A 209 2.29 5.23 -19.79
N LEU A 210 1.71 5.27 -18.59
CA LEU A 210 0.46 5.98 -18.33
C LEU A 210 0.61 7.50 -18.58
N LEU A 211 1.67 8.13 -18.06
CA LEU A 211 1.95 9.54 -18.29
C LEU A 211 2.14 9.86 -19.78
N ALA A 212 2.83 8.99 -20.52
CA ALA A 212 3.00 9.15 -21.95
C ALA A 212 1.67 8.99 -22.74
N THR A 213 0.71 8.25 -22.18
CA THR A 213 -0.64 8.07 -22.75
C THR A 213 -1.50 9.32 -22.57
N PHE A 214 -1.41 9.99 -21.42
CA PHE A 214 -2.12 11.26 -21.17
C PHE A 214 -1.82 12.34 -22.21
N ARG A 215 -0.60 12.37 -22.74
CA ARG A 215 -0.22 13.28 -23.82
C ARG A 215 -1.01 13.04 -25.12
N TRP A 216 -1.42 11.80 -25.39
CA TRP A 216 -2.25 11.48 -26.55
C TRP A 216 -3.71 11.95 -26.37
N PHE A 217 -4.22 11.95 -25.14
CA PHE A 217 -5.53 12.50 -24.78
C PHE A 217 -5.58 14.03 -24.73
N ARG A 218 -4.67 14.73 -25.44
CA ARG A 218 -4.57 16.20 -25.52
C ARG A 218 -4.31 16.92 -24.18
N ILE A 219 -3.79 16.25 -23.16
CA ILE A 219 -3.34 16.92 -21.94
C ILE A 219 -2.08 17.76 -22.27
N PRO A 220 -1.99 19.04 -21.83
CA PRO A 220 -0.82 19.89 -22.10
C PRO A 220 0.49 19.26 -21.64
N SER A 221 1.57 19.44 -22.42
CA SER A 221 2.91 18.90 -22.15
C SER A 221 3.46 19.31 -20.79
N LEU A 222 3.09 20.51 -20.34
CA LEU A 222 3.47 21.05 -19.04
C LEU A 222 2.99 20.16 -17.89
N PHE A 223 1.72 19.72 -17.90
CA PHE A 223 1.18 18.82 -16.86
C PHE A 223 1.90 17.47 -16.84
N VAL A 224 2.13 16.88 -18.01
CA VAL A 224 2.84 15.59 -18.10
C VAL A 224 4.27 15.70 -17.58
N SER A 225 4.95 16.80 -17.90
CA SER A 225 6.34 17.06 -17.47
C SER A 225 6.43 17.26 -15.96
N ILE A 226 5.52 18.06 -15.38
CA ILE A 226 5.42 18.23 -13.93
C ILE A 226 5.20 16.87 -13.26
N LEU A 227 4.20 16.11 -13.71
CA LEU A 227 3.85 14.82 -13.09
C LEU A 227 4.98 13.78 -13.23
N SER A 228 5.71 13.80 -14.35
CA SER A 228 6.89 12.96 -14.56
C SER A 228 8.03 13.33 -13.60
N MET A 229 8.30 14.61 -13.40
CA MET A 229 9.32 15.06 -12.45
C MET A 229 8.89 14.75 -11.01
N THR A 230 7.63 15.00 -10.63
CA THR A 230 7.10 14.63 -9.32
C THR A 230 7.29 13.16 -9.03
N TYR A 231 6.97 12.26 -9.98
CA TYR A 231 7.18 10.82 -9.81
C TYR A 231 8.66 10.45 -9.68
N ARG A 232 9.57 11.11 -10.40
CA ARG A 232 11.00 10.85 -10.24
C ARG A 232 11.51 11.29 -8.85
N TYR A 233 11.12 12.48 -8.41
CA TYR A 233 11.64 13.08 -7.18
C TYR A 233 10.95 12.60 -5.90
N ILE A 234 9.75 12.02 -5.97
CA ILE A 234 9.10 11.43 -4.79
C ILE A 234 9.95 10.31 -4.19
N PHE A 235 10.58 9.46 -5.01
CA PHE A 235 11.48 8.40 -4.53
C PHE A 235 12.77 8.96 -3.94
N VAL A 236 13.32 10.02 -4.51
CA VAL A 236 14.52 10.71 -3.99
C VAL A 236 14.23 11.33 -2.62
N LEU A 237 13.09 12.01 -2.49
CA LEU A 237 12.66 12.58 -1.21
C LEU A 237 12.36 11.49 -0.19
N LEU A 238 11.71 10.40 -0.58
CA LEU A 238 11.41 9.28 0.31
C LEU A 238 12.69 8.62 0.84
N HIS A 239 13.70 8.44 0.00
CA HIS A 239 15.01 7.94 0.42
C HIS A 239 15.72 8.92 1.36
N THR A 240 15.64 10.22 1.07
CA THR A 240 16.19 11.28 1.93
C THR A 240 15.55 11.25 3.32
N VAL A 241 14.22 11.15 3.37
CA VAL A 241 13.45 11.01 4.61
C VAL A 241 13.88 9.76 5.37
N ASN A 242 13.95 8.61 4.71
CA ASN A 242 14.40 7.36 5.32
C ASN A 242 15.80 7.47 5.93
N ASN A 243 16.72 8.15 5.25
CA ASN A 243 18.07 8.40 5.77
C ASN A 243 18.07 9.34 6.99
N MET A 244 17.18 10.35 7.04
CA MET A 244 17.00 11.19 8.23
C MET A 244 16.48 10.39 9.42
N PHE A 245 15.52 9.48 9.20
CA PHE A 245 15.03 8.55 10.22
C PHE A 245 16.14 7.63 10.74
N LEU A 246 16.91 7.02 9.85
CA LEU A 246 18.03 6.14 10.21
C LEU A 246 19.11 6.89 10.99
N ALA A 247 19.53 8.07 10.51
CA ALA A 247 20.51 8.91 11.19
C ALA A 247 20.04 9.32 12.60
N ARG A 248 18.73 9.58 12.77
CA ARG A 248 18.16 9.86 14.09
C ARG A 248 18.24 8.64 15.00
N LYS A 249 17.84 7.47 14.51
CA LYS A 249 17.88 6.21 15.26
C LYS A 249 19.31 5.86 15.71
N SER A 250 20.32 6.13 14.89
CA SER A 250 21.73 5.92 15.24
C SER A 250 22.23 6.87 16.32
N ARG A 251 21.73 8.11 16.40
CA ARG A 251 22.18 9.12 17.37
C ARG A 251 21.51 9.03 18.73
N THR A 252 20.30 8.50 18.80
CA THR A 252 19.52 8.46 20.05
C THR A 252 18.78 7.13 20.15
N PRO A 253 19.39 6.12 20.78
CA PRO A 253 18.69 4.88 21.11
C PRO A 253 17.72 5.12 22.28
N GLY A 254 16.43 4.83 22.10
CA GLY A 254 15.42 4.92 23.16
C GLY A 254 14.04 5.33 22.67
N THR A 255 13.01 5.09 23.49
CA THR A 255 11.62 5.48 23.21
C THR A 255 11.39 6.94 23.54
N LEU A 256 10.89 7.73 22.58
CA LEU A 256 10.59 9.14 22.78
C LEU A 256 9.17 9.35 23.32
N THR A 257 8.99 10.44 24.08
CA THR A 257 7.64 10.89 24.45
C THR A 257 6.89 11.33 23.19
N ALA A 258 5.57 11.12 23.12
CA ALA A 258 4.76 11.49 21.95
C ALA A 258 4.91 12.97 21.54
N LYS A 259 5.17 13.88 22.49
CA LYS A 259 5.42 15.31 22.25
C LYS A 259 6.73 15.56 21.47
N GLU A 260 7.80 14.88 21.84
CA GLU A 260 9.11 15.01 21.20
C GLU A 260 9.09 14.41 19.79
N ASN A 261 8.40 13.29 19.62
CA ASN A 261 8.16 12.68 18.30
C ASN A 261 7.44 13.65 17.36
N ARG A 262 6.36 14.30 17.80
CA ARG A 262 5.66 15.30 16.99
C ARG A 262 6.54 16.50 16.64
N LYS A 263 7.36 16.99 17.58
CA LYS A 263 8.30 18.09 17.33
C LYS A 263 9.35 17.70 16.29
N TRP A 264 9.93 16.52 16.40
CA TRP A 264 10.93 16.02 15.46
C TRP A 264 10.34 15.77 14.06
N LEU A 265 9.11 15.25 13.97
CA LEU A 265 8.40 15.11 12.69
C LEU A 265 8.20 16.49 12.03
N GLY A 266 7.81 17.51 12.80
CA GLY A 266 7.72 18.88 12.31
C GLY A 266 9.04 19.40 11.74
N HIS A 267 10.15 19.19 12.45
CA HIS A 267 11.48 19.56 11.95
C HIS A 267 11.89 18.80 10.69
N THR A 268 11.55 17.51 10.59
CA THR A 268 11.85 16.69 9.41
C THR A 268 11.02 17.14 8.21
N LEU A 269 9.74 17.46 8.39
CA LEU A 269 8.88 18.01 7.34
C LEU A 269 9.39 19.37 6.85
N ALA A 270 9.79 20.26 7.77
CA ALA A 270 10.37 21.55 7.40
C ALA A 270 11.69 21.39 6.63
N ALA A 271 12.60 20.53 7.11
CA ALA A 271 13.88 20.27 6.44
C ALA A 271 13.71 19.66 5.04
N THR A 272 12.75 18.76 4.87
CA THR A 272 12.46 18.12 3.57
C THR A 272 11.81 19.09 2.59
N MET A 273 10.98 20.02 3.08
CA MET A 273 10.43 21.11 2.25
C MET A 273 11.52 22.07 1.76
N VAL A 274 12.46 22.48 2.62
CA VAL A 274 13.61 23.31 2.19
C VAL A 274 14.46 22.55 1.17
N LYS A 275 14.68 21.25 1.39
CA LYS A 275 15.44 20.40 0.47
C LYS A 275 14.74 20.26 -0.89
N SER A 276 13.42 20.12 -0.94
CA SER A 276 12.68 19.99 -2.20
C SER A 276 12.74 21.27 -3.03
N LEU A 277 12.66 22.44 -2.39
CA LEU A 277 12.87 23.74 -3.04
C LEU A 277 14.27 23.83 -3.65
N HIS A 278 15.31 23.52 -2.87
CA HIS A 278 16.68 23.54 -3.38
C HIS A 278 16.91 22.56 -4.54
N ILE A 279 16.32 21.36 -4.49
CA ILE A 279 16.38 20.41 -5.61
C ILE A 279 15.70 21.01 -6.85
N SER A 280 14.57 21.69 -6.70
CA SER A 280 13.87 22.29 -7.85
C SER A 280 14.73 23.33 -8.58
N GLU A 281 15.43 24.21 -7.85
CA GLU A 281 16.36 25.20 -8.41
C GLU A 281 17.55 24.55 -9.13
N GLN A 282 18.15 23.53 -8.52
CA GLN A 282 19.26 22.79 -9.12
C GLN A 282 18.83 22.09 -10.41
N VAL A 283 17.65 21.47 -10.40
CA VAL A 283 17.12 20.75 -11.57
C VAL A 283 16.75 21.71 -12.68
N TYR A 284 16.12 22.83 -12.35
CA TYR A 284 15.82 23.89 -13.30
C TYR A 284 17.09 24.43 -13.96
N SER A 285 18.11 24.76 -13.16
CA SER A 285 19.41 25.24 -13.67
C SER A 285 20.10 24.20 -14.57
N ALA A 286 20.04 22.92 -14.19
CA ALA A 286 20.59 21.82 -14.99
C ALA A 286 19.79 21.55 -16.29
N MET A 287 18.48 21.84 -16.29
CA MET A 287 17.66 21.76 -17.50
C MET A 287 18.03 22.88 -18.47
N LEU A 288 18.17 24.11 -17.97
CA LEU A 288 18.61 25.24 -18.79
C LEU A 288 19.99 25.03 -19.41
N SER A 289 20.97 24.51 -18.65
CA SER A 289 22.32 24.27 -19.17
C SER A 289 22.37 23.18 -20.26
N ARG A 290 21.40 22.28 -20.28
CA ARG A 290 21.23 21.26 -21.34
C ARG A 290 20.45 21.76 -22.55
N GLY A 291 20.10 23.05 -22.59
CA GLY A 291 19.31 23.64 -23.67
C GLY A 291 17.86 23.18 -23.65
N TYR A 292 17.25 23.01 -22.46
CA TYR A 292 15.84 22.68 -22.36
C TYR A 292 14.98 23.70 -23.10
N ARG A 293 14.38 23.25 -24.19
CA ARG A 293 13.32 23.97 -24.91
C ARG A 293 12.01 23.26 -24.57
N ASP A 294 10.92 24.00 -24.41
CA ASP A 294 9.57 23.48 -24.13
C ASP A 294 8.98 22.62 -25.28
N ASP A 295 9.86 22.08 -26.14
CA ASP A 295 9.50 21.37 -27.34
C ASP A 295 9.61 19.85 -27.10
N ARG A 296 8.45 19.28 -26.80
CA ARG A 296 7.94 17.99 -27.28
C ARG A 296 8.81 16.72 -27.29
N LEU A 297 9.93 16.58 -26.59
CA LEU A 297 10.72 15.34 -26.61
C LEU A 297 10.07 14.19 -25.78
N THR A 298 9.21 13.39 -26.41
CA THR A 298 8.90 12.02 -25.94
C THR A 298 9.59 11.01 -26.85
N ILE A 299 10.51 10.23 -26.29
CA ILE A 299 11.27 9.18 -27.01
C ILE A 299 10.44 7.88 -27.16
N THR A 300 9.28 7.80 -26.50
CA THR A 300 8.39 6.63 -26.55
C THR A 300 7.59 6.57 -27.86
N ARG A 301 7.98 5.64 -28.74
CA ARG A 301 7.19 5.27 -29.93
C ARG A 301 6.19 4.17 -29.56
N PHE A 302 4.91 4.44 -29.80
CA PHE A 302 3.83 3.47 -29.66
C PHE A 302 3.55 2.83 -31.02
N LYS A 303 3.29 1.53 -31.05
CA LYS A 303 3.00 0.77 -32.28
C LYS A 303 1.71 -0.02 -32.07
N LEU A 304 0.65 0.45 -32.71
CA LEU A 304 -0.65 -0.21 -32.71
C LEU A 304 -0.54 -1.60 -33.34
N HIS A 305 -1.01 -2.61 -32.62
CA HIS A 305 -1.05 -3.99 -33.09
C HIS A 305 -2.49 -4.47 -33.23
N HIS A 306 -2.75 -5.45 -34.12
CA HIS A 306 -4.11 -5.97 -34.35
C HIS A 306 -4.75 -6.55 -33.07
N ARG A 307 -3.94 -7.05 -32.14
CA ARG A 307 -4.40 -7.54 -30.82
C ARG A 307 -5.02 -6.43 -29.98
N ASP A 308 -4.52 -5.20 -30.10
CA ASP A 308 -5.06 -4.05 -29.39
C ASP A 308 -6.47 -3.72 -29.92
N LEU A 309 -6.65 -3.78 -31.23
CA LEU A 309 -7.95 -3.54 -31.86
C LEU A 309 -8.99 -4.59 -31.44
N LEU A 310 -8.61 -5.87 -31.41
CA LEU A 310 -9.49 -6.94 -30.93
C LEU A 310 -9.93 -6.72 -29.47
N TRP A 311 -9.01 -6.25 -28.62
CA TRP A 311 -9.33 -5.93 -27.22
C TRP A 311 -10.31 -4.77 -27.09
N LEU A 312 -10.14 -3.73 -27.91
CA LEU A 312 -11.05 -2.59 -27.98
C LEU A 312 -12.45 -3.00 -28.45
N LEU A 313 -12.51 -3.85 -29.48
CA LEU A 313 -13.78 -4.38 -29.98
C LEU A 313 -14.49 -5.18 -28.90
N PHE A 314 -13.78 -6.08 -28.20
CA PHE A 314 -14.34 -6.82 -27.07
C PHE A 314 -14.94 -5.88 -26.00
N ALA A 315 -14.19 -4.87 -25.55
CA ALA A 315 -14.69 -3.90 -24.57
C ALA A 315 -15.92 -3.12 -25.08
N SER A 316 -15.95 -2.74 -26.36
CA SER A 316 -17.09 -2.05 -26.96
C SER A 316 -18.33 -2.94 -27.05
N THR A 317 -18.17 -4.22 -27.40
CA THR A 317 -19.28 -5.18 -27.44
C THR A 317 -19.89 -5.42 -26.06
N VAL A 318 -19.05 -5.47 -25.03
CA VAL A 318 -19.48 -5.55 -23.64
C VAL A 318 -20.31 -4.33 -23.26
N LEU A 319 -19.87 -3.12 -23.60
CA LEU A 319 -20.63 -1.90 -23.34
C LEU A 319 -21.98 -1.92 -24.07
N THR A 320 -22.02 -2.29 -25.35
CA THR A 320 -23.28 -2.35 -26.10
C THR A 320 -24.26 -3.37 -25.53
N LEU A 321 -23.76 -4.53 -25.09
CA LEU A 321 -24.58 -5.56 -24.45
C LEU A 321 -25.12 -5.07 -23.11
N SER A 322 -24.27 -4.46 -22.27
CA SER A 322 -24.68 -3.86 -21.00
C SER A 322 -25.78 -2.83 -21.19
N VAL A 323 -25.64 -1.92 -22.16
CA VAL A 323 -26.65 -0.90 -22.47
C VAL A 323 -27.92 -1.49 -23.05
N TRP A 324 -27.84 -2.56 -23.84
CA TRP A 324 -29.03 -3.20 -24.40
C TRP A 324 -29.83 -4.01 -23.37
N THR A 325 -29.14 -4.57 -22.37
CA THR A 325 -29.75 -5.35 -21.28
C THR A 325 -30.16 -4.54 -20.05
N GLY A 326 -29.76 -3.26 -19.98
CA GLY A 326 -30.14 -2.32 -18.93
C GLY A 326 -31.41 -1.58 -19.32
#